data_AF-A0A2E3NYA0-F1
#
_entry.id   AF-A0A2E3NYA0-F1
#
_cell.length_a   1.000
_cell.length_b   1.000
_cell.length_c   1.000
_cell.angle_alpha   90.00
_cell.angle_beta   90.00
_cell.angle_gamma   90.00
#
_symmetry.space_group_name_H-M   'P 1'
#
loop_
_entity.id
_entity.type
_entity.pdbx_description
1 polymer ?
#
loop_
_entity_poly.entity_id
_entity_poly.type
_entity_poly.pdbx_seq_one_letter_code
_entity_poly.pdbx_strand_id
1 'polypeptide(L)'
;MYGALHLVTPILRGGVGATFAGRCVYCLCTAGVLVFFAAFGAAAQDKSEKTFLGQTVTPLAGTYVVTKDLNVRGEPDTNGKKVGSFREGDRVRVVGKAKGSWLAVRADGKDLGFVYGPVLMPLIDAVINEPLTGTATITGGTCAYRAVFEGESPIEGQMFNSVDYRAMLECRRDGKSFAFEMPLFITEGPYNGGVKSVHQIGMDVLELAQEYERVFSTNLLYDAEKGEVRLDTVSVDKYLTAGKVRSMPARTVSSALAAAITLAVQSWSPAFWSDFAKALRGSGG
;
A
#
# COMPACT_ATOMS: atom_id res chain seq x y z
N MET A 1 36.88 47.22 -21.68
CA MET A 1 36.49 47.92 -22.93
C MET A 1 35.07 47.48 -23.24
N TYR A 2 34.05 48.17 -22.73
CA TYR A 2 33.22 49.19 -23.43
C TYR A 2 32.60 48.63 -24.73
N GLY A 3 31.29 48.66 -24.98
CA GLY A 3 30.17 49.29 -24.29
C GLY A 3 28.85 48.99 -25.02
N ALA A 4 27.74 49.26 -24.34
CA ALA A 4 26.39 49.26 -24.90
C ALA A 4 26.13 50.54 -25.72
N LEU A 5 25.30 50.47 -26.77
CA LEU A 5 24.64 51.66 -27.31
C LEU A 5 23.24 51.34 -27.89
N HIS A 6 22.25 52.03 -27.34
CA HIS A 6 20.89 52.22 -27.84
C HIS A 6 20.88 53.06 -29.12
N LEU A 7 19.83 52.91 -29.94
CA LEU A 7 19.11 53.95 -30.73
C LEU A 7 18.14 53.19 -31.67
N VAL A 8 16.98 53.63 -32.15
CA VAL A 8 15.97 54.65 -31.84
C VAL A 8 14.80 54.34 -32.81
N THR A 9 13.56 54.61 -32.43
CA THR A 9 12.38 54.56 -33.32
C THR A 9 12.24 55.84 -34.17
N PRO A 10 11.62 55.74 -35.35
CA PRO A 10 10.60 56.72 -35.77
C PRO A 10 9.35 56.00 -36.33
N ILE A 11 8.13 56.24 -35.81
CA ILE A 11 7.18 57.32 -36.14
C ILE A 11 7.04 57.58 -37.65
N LEU A 12 5.93 57.12 -38.23
CA LEU A 12 5.30 57.71 -39.41
C LEU A 12 3.80 57.90 -39.20
N ARG A 13 3.31 58.92 -39.89
CA ARG A 13 2.22 59.84 -39.59
C ARG A 13 1.07 59.63 -40.60
N GLY A 14 -0.14 60.04 -40.22
CA GLY A 14 -1.29 60.27 -41.12
C GLY A 14 -2.39 59.23 -40.93
N GLY A 15 -3.61 59.53 -40.47
CA GLY A 15 -4.39 60.76 -40.53
C GLY A 15 -5.31 60.72 -41.75
N VAL A 16 -6.61 60.47 -41.52
CA VAL A 16 -7.80 61.09 -42.14
C VAL A 16 -9.03 60.32 -41.60
N GLY A 17 -9.97 61.08 -41.04
CA GLY A 17 -11.21 60.55 -40.47
C GLY A 17 -12.29 60.28 -41.50
N ALA A 18 -13.22 59.41 -41.12
CA ALA A 18 -14.59 59.42 -41.60
C ALA A 18 -15.49 58.77 -40.54
N THR A 19 -16.34 59.59 -39.92
CA THR A 19 -17.47 59.18 -39.09
C THR A 19 -18.52 58.50 -39.94
N PHE A 20 -18.92 57.27 -39.58
CA PHE A 20 -20.24 56.73 -39.90
C PHE A 20 -20.78 55.95 -38.70
N ALA A 21 -21.95 56.37 -38.25
CA ALA A 21 -22.70 55.78 -37.16
C ALA A 21 -23.33 54.44 -37.58
N GLY A 22 -23.31 53.45 -36.69
CA GLY A 22 -24.04 52.19 -36.88
C GLY A 22 -23.93 51.30 -35.64
N ARG A 23 -25.00 51.26 -34.84
CA ARG A 23 -25.17 50.39 -33.67
C ARG A 23 -25.03 48.92 -34.08
N CYS A 24 -24.24 48.11 -33.36
CA CYS A 24 -24.54 46.69 -33.16
C CYS A 24 -23.73 46.07 -32.01
N VAL A 25 -24.49 45.58 -31.02
CA VAL A 25 -24.26 44.39 -30.18
C VAL A 25 -23.00 44.36 -29.29
N TYR A 26 -23.21 44.59 -27.99
CA TYR A 26 -22.33 44.13 -26.92
C TYR A 26 -22.23 42.60 -26.95
N CYS A 27 -21.07 42.07 -27.35
CA CYS A 27 -20.70 40.68 -27.09
C CYS A 27 -19.92 40.64 -25.78
N LEU A 28 -20.58 40.23 -24.68
CA LEU A 28 -19.90 39.91 -23.43
C LEU A 28 -18.99 38.69 -23.66
N CYS A 29 -17.68 38.93 -23.76
CA CYS A 29 -16.68 37.87 -23.65
C CYS A 29 -16.51 37.50 -22.18
N THR A 30 -17.23 36.48 -21.72
CA THR A 30 -16.90 35.77 -20.47
C THR A 30 -15.69 34.88 -20.73
N ALA A 31 -14.55 35.25 -20.15
CA ALA A 31 -13.34 34.42 -20.15
C ALA A 31 -13.56 33.21 -19.25
N GLY A 32 -14.01 32.09 -19.82
CA GLY A 32 -14.06 30.80 -19.15
C GLY A 32 -12.65 30.23 -18.99
N VAL A 33 -12.17 30.16 -17.74
CA VAL A 33 -10.96 29.41 -17.39
C VAL A 33 -11.28 27.92 -17.54
N LEU A 34 -10.82 27.31 -18.62
CA LEU A 34 -10.85 25.86 -18.82
C LEU A 34 -9.85 25.21 -17.85
N VAL A 35 -10.36 24.71 -16.73
CA VAL A 35 -9.62 23.82 -15.83
C VAL A 35 -9.46 22.48 -16.55
N PHE A 36 -8.27 22.26 -17.12
CA PHE A 36 -7.85 20.94 -17.58
C PHE A 36 -7.68 20.02 -16.37
N PHE A 37 -8.74 19.29 -16.01
CA PHE A 37 -8.61 18.12 -15.15
C PHE A 37 -7.82 17.06 -15.92
N ALA A 38 -6.52 16.97 -15.66
CA ALA A 38 -5.72 15.82 -16.06
C ALA A 38 -6.21 14.62 -15.23
N ALA A 39 -7.15 13.86 -15.79
CA ALA A 39 -7.52 12.56 -15.28
C ALA A 39 -6.28 11.66 -15.35
N PHE A 40 -5.59 11.47 -14.23
CA PHE A 40 -4.64 10.38 -14.07
C PHE A 40 -5.43 9.07 -14.17
N GLY A 41 -5.50 8.53 -15.39
CA GLY A 41 -6.04 7.21 -15.64
C GLY A 41 -5.23 6.19 -14.85
N ALA A 42 -5.88 5.52 -13.91
CA ALA A 42 -5.33 4.32 -13.30
C ALA A 42 -5.09 3.32 -14.43
N ALA A 43 -3.82 2.98 -14.69
CA ALA A 43 -3.47 1.94 -15.65
C ALA A 43 -4.20 0.65 -15.26
N ALA A 44 -5.17 0.26 -16.08
CA ALA A 44 -5.83 -1.02 -15.95
C ALA A 44 -4.76 -2.11 -16.13
N GLN A 45 -4.59 -2.98 -15.14
CA GLN A 45 -3.77 -4.18 -15.31
C GLN A 45 -4.34 -4.96 -16.51
N ASP A 46 -3.52 -5.13 -17.54
CA ASP A 46 -3.87 -5.92 -18.71
C ASP A 46 -4.01 -7.39 -18.29
N LYS A 47 -5.26 -7.81 -18.09
CA LYS A 47 -5.65 -9.19 -17.77
C LYS A 47 -5.71 -10.08 -19.02
N SER A 48 -5.09 -9.67 -20.12
CA SER A 48 -5.02 -10.47 -21.34
C SER A 48 -4.33 -11.81 -21.05
N GLU A 49 -4.94 -12.89 -21.56
CA GLU A 49 -4.34 -14.22 -21.51
C GLU A 49 -3.01 -14.22 -22.29
N LYS A 50 -2.02 -14.94 -21.76
CA LYS A 50 -0.68 -15.04 -22.34
C LYS A 50 -0.35 -16.50 -22.64
N THR A 51 0.54 -16.71 -23.59
CA THR A 51 1.08 -18.05 -23.85
C THR A 51 2.36 -18.27 -23.05
N PHE A 52 2.43 -19.40 -22.34
CA PHE A 52 3.61 -19.85 -21.61
C PHE A 52 3.85 -21.33 -21.94
N LEU A 53 5.01 -21.65 -22.52
CA LEU A 53 5.35 -23.02 -22.98
C LEU A 53 4.22 -23.70 -23.79
N GLY A 54 3.57 -22.94 -24.68
CA GLY A 54 2.47 -23.44 -25.52
C GLY A 54 1.11 -23.58 -24.81
N GLN A 55 1.01 -23.19 -23.54
CA GLN A 55 -0.24 -23.22 -22.77
C GLN A 55 -0.77 -21.80 -22.54
N THR A 56 -2.09 -21.66 -22.54
CA THR A 56 -2.74 -20.42 -22.12
C THR A 56 -2.64 -20.24 -20.62
N VAL A 57 -2.16 -19.09 -20.18
CA VAL A 57 -2.09 -18.69 -18.78
C VAL A 57 -2.74 -17.32 -18.56
N THR A 58 -3.47 -17.20 -17.46
CA THR A 58 -3.96 -15.90 -16.98
C THR A 58 -2.83 -15.21 -16.20
N PRO A 59 -2.62 -13.89 -16.35
CA PRO A 59 -1.59 -13.18 -15.60
C PRO A 59 -1.76 -13.34 -14.09
N LEU A 60 -0.72 -13.86 -13.45
CA LEU A 60 -0.57 -13.94 -11.99
C LEU A 60 0.93 -13.90 -11.72
N ALA A 61 1.41 -12.84 -11.08
CA ALA A 61 2.83 -12.69 -10.82
C ALA A 61 3.05 -12.49 -9.32
N GLY A 62 3.66 -13.47 -8.66
CA GLY A 62 4.05 -13.38 -7.26
C GLY A 62 5.32 -14.16 -6.97
N THR A 63 5.96 -13.87 -5.85
CA THR A 63 6.93 -14.78 -5.25
C THR A 63 6.14 -15.73 -4.37
N TYR A 64 6.46 -17.02 -4.42
CA TYR A 64 5.83 -18.03 -3.60
C TYR A 64 6.90 -18.85 -2.90
N VAL A 65 6.60 -19.36 -1.71
CA VAL A 65 7.41 -20.39 -1.05
C VAL A 65 6.74 -21.74 -1.19
N VAL A 66 7.56 -22.75 -1.42
CA VAL A 66 7.15 -24.15 -1.51
C VAL A 66 6.93 -24.70 -0.11
N THR A 67 5.71 -25.15 0.17
CA THR A 67 5.35 -25.71 1.50
C THR A 67 5.52 -27.22 1.58
N LYS A 68 5.79 -27.87 0.46
CA LYS A 68 6.09 -29.31 0.35
C LYS A 68 6.82 -29.60 -0.96
N ASP A 69 7.76 -30.53 -0.94
CA ASP A 69 8.44 -31.04 -2.15
C ASP A 69 7.45 -31.30 -3.31
N LEU A 70 7.76 -30.75 -4.49
CA LEU A 70 6.93 -30.92 -5.67
C LEU A 70 7.72 -31.06 -6.97
N ASN A 71 7.09 -31.72 -7.94
CA ASN A 71 7.63 -31.86 -9.29
C ASN A 71 7.20 -30.68 -10.16
N VAL A 72 8.11 -30.24 -11.03
CA VAL A 72 7.80 -29.33 -12.13
C VAL A 72 7.48 -30.16 -13.37
N ARG A 73 6.35 -29.85 -14.00
CA ARG A 73 5.81 -30.57 -15.16
C ARG A 73 5.89 -29.70 -16.41
N GLY A 74 6.15 -30.33 -17.56
CA GLY A 74 6.18 -29.63 -18.85
C GLY A 74 4.80 -29.11 -19.29
N GLU A 75 3.73 -29.70 -18.75
CA GLU A 75 2.34 -29.34 -18.99
C GLU A 75 1.60 -29.25 -17.64
N PRO A 76 0.50 -28.48 -17.52
CA PRO A 76 -0.31 -28.37 -16.31
C PRO A 76 -1.17 -29.63 -16.08
N ASP A 77 -0.50 -30.77 -15.99
CA ASP A 77 -1.08 -32.10 -15.80
C ASP A 77 -0.12 -32.99 -14.97
N THR A 78 -0.69 -33.79 -14.08
CA THR A 78 0.06 -34.76 -13.27
C THR A 78 0.76 -35.83 -14.10
N ASN A 79 0.19 -36.17 -15.27
CA ASN A 79 0.75 -37.10 -16.24
C ASN A 79 1.78 -36.45 -17.17
N GLY A 80 1.92 -35.12 -17.12
CA GLY A 80 2.93 -34.40 -17.88
C GLY A 80 4.35 -34.85 -17.53
N LYS A 81 5.26 -34.76 -18.51
CA LYS A 81 6.67 -35.09 -18.32
C LYS A 81 7.26 -34.27 -17.16
N LYS A 82 7.94 -34.92 -16.22
CA LYS A 82 8.73 -34.23 -15.19
C LYS A 82 9.92 -33.54 -15.85
N VAL A 83 10.03 -32.23 -15.65
CA VAL A 83 11.11 -31.38 -16.18
C VAL A 83 11.97 -30.78 -15.07
N GLY A 84 11.57 -30.93 -13.80
CA GLY A 84 12.32 -30.46 -12.65
C GLY A 84 11.61 -30.79 -11.33
N SER A 85 12.09 -30.20 -10.23
CA SER A 85 11.47 -30.28 -8.91
C SER A 85 11.94 -29.12 -8.02
N PHE A 86 11.12 -28.76 -7.05
CA PHE A 86 11.47 -27.86 -5.95
C PHE A 86 11.31 -28.60 -4.62
N ARG A 87 12.11 -28.20 -3.64
CA ARG A 87 12.04 -28.67 -2.26
C ARG A 87 11.23 -27.72 -1.39
N GLU A 88 10.71 -28.23 -0.28
CA GLU A 88 10.17 -27.40 0.80
C GLU A 88 11.14 -26.26 1.19
N GLY A 89 10.61 -25.06 1.32
CA GLY A 89 11.38 -23.83 1.57
C GLY A 89 11.91 -23.11 0.33
N ASP A 90 11.91 -23.74 -0.86
CA ASP A 90 12.33 -23.06 -2.08
C ASP A 90 11.42 -21.87 -2.40
N ARG A 91 12.01 -20.70 -2.69
CA ARG A 91 11.29 -19.54 -3.22
C ARG A 91 11.23 -19.62 -4.74
N VAL A 92 10.03 -19.50 -5.31
CA VAL A 92 9.77 -19.63 -6.75
C VAL A 92 9.04 -18.41 -7.31
N ARG A 93 9.33 -18.08 -8.57
CA ARG A 93 8.65 -16.98 -9.28
C ARG A 93 7.50 -17.53 -10.11
N VAL A 94 6.27 -17.27 -9.66
CA VAL A 94 5.05 -17.54 -10.44
C VAL A 94 4.82 -16.40 -11.42
N VAL A 95 4.45 -16.74 -12.66
CA VAL A 95 4.22 -15.78 -13.76
C VAL A 95 2.84 -15.92 -14.42
N GLY A 96 2.10 -16.97 -14.09
CA GLY A 96 0.72 -17.11 -14.55
C GLY A 96 -0.01 -18.27 -13.89
N LYS A 97 -1.34 -18.22 -13.97
CA LYS A 97 -2.22 -19.33 -13.62
C LYS A 97 -2.60 -20.09 -14.90
N ALA A 98 -2.37 -21.39 -14.90
CA ALA A 98 -2.77 -22.29 -16.00
C ALA A 98 -4.10 -22.98 -15.66
N LYS A 99 -4.50 -23.94 -16.49
CA LYS A 99 -5.71 -24.76 -16.29
C LYS A 99 -5.77 -25.33 -14.87
N GLY A 100 -6.94 -25.24 -14.24
CA GLY A 100 -7.18 -25.79 -12.90
C GLY A 100 -6.37 -25.07 -11.82
N SER A 101 -5.63 -25.83 -11.03
CA SER A 101 -4.82 -25.33 -9.90
C SER A 101 -3.32 -25.29 -10.23
N TRP A 102 -2.95 -25.24 -11.50
CA TRP A 102 -1.55 -25.22 -11.93
C TRP A 102 -1.05 -23.78 -12.07
N LEU A 103 0.19 -23.54 -11.63
CA LEU A 103 0.89 -22.27 -11.78
C LEU A 103 2.09 -22.43 -12.70
N ALA A 104 2.28 -21.46 -13.60
CA ALA A 104 3.46 -21.36 -14.46
C ALA A 104 4.59 -20.69 -13.68
N VAL A 105 5.77 -21.29 -13.69
CA VAL A 105 6.92 -20.84 -12.91
C VAL A 105 8.18 -20.65 -13.74
N ARG A 106 8.97 -19.66 -13.32
CA ARG A 106 10.32 -19.41 -13.82
C ARG A 106 11.36 -19.74 -12.76
N ALA A 107 12.51 -20.20 -13.22
CA ALA A 107 13.73 -20.32 -12.42
C ALA A 107 14.89 -19.72 -13.22
N ASP A 108 15.78 -18.98 -12.56
CA ASP A 108 16.96 -18.36 -13.17
C ASP A 108 16.65 -17.54 -14.44
N GLY A 109 15.52 -16.83 -14.43
CA GLY A 109 15.06 -16.01 -15.54
C GLY A 109 14.50 -16.79 -16.74
N LYS A 110 14.41 -18.12 -16.68
CA LYS A 110 13.90 -18.98 -17.76
C LYS A 110 12.55 -19.60 -17.40
N ASP A 111 11.72 -19.81 -18.43
CA ASP A 111 10.48 -20.57 -18.32
C ASP A 111 10.83 -22.03 -17.98
N LEU A 112 10.36 -22.51 -16.82
CA LEU A 112 10.72 -23.85 -16.33
C LEU A 112 9.60 -24.87 -16.56
N GLY A 113 8.36 -24.51 -16.22
CA GLY A 113 7.22 -25.42 -16.35
C GLY A 113 6.06 -25.04 -15.43
N PHE A 114 5.26 -26.04 -15.08
CA PHE A 114 4.05 -25.91 -14.28
C PHE A 114 4.17 -26.68 -12.97
N VAL A 115 3.58 -26.11 -11.93
CA VAL A 115 3.58 -26.66 -10.57
C VAL A 115 2.18 -26.65 -9.97
N TYR A 116 1.92 -27.56 -9.03
CA TYR A 116 0.64 -27.64 -8.34
C TYR A 116 0.52 -26.49 -7.32
N GLY A 117 -0.38 -25.55 -7.56
CA GLY A 117 -0.56 -24.34 -6.76
C GLY A 117 -0.91 -24.55 -5.28
N PRO A 118 -1.72 -25.56 -4.88
CA PRO A 118 -2.08 -25.73 -3.48
C PRO A 118 -0.95 -26.06 -2.50
N VAL A 119 0.25 -26.36 -2.99
CA VAL A 119 1.47 -26.54 -2.17
C VAL A 119 2.42 -25.33 -2.26
N LEU A 120 1.89 -24.18 -2.66
CA LEU A 120 2.60 -22.91 -2.74
C LEU A 120 1.89 -21.87 -1.87
N MET A 121 2.69 -21.14 -1.10
CA MET A 121 2.23 -20.04 -0.26
C MET A 121 2.70 -18.71 -0.87
N PRO A 122 1.81 -17.76 -1.16
CA PRO A 122 2.18 -16.47 -1.72
C PRO A 122 2.96 -15.64 -0.69
N LEU A 123 4.02 -14.98 -1.15
CA LEU A 123 4.77 -14.00 -0.37
C LEU A 123 4.63 -12.61 -1.01
N ILE A 124 4.55 -11.59 -0.17
CA ILE A 124 4.73 -10.19 -0.57
C ILE A 124 6.16 -9.73 -0.26
N ASP A 125 6.71 -8.90 -1.13
CA ASP A 125 7.88 -8.09 -0.79
C ASP A 125 7.38 -6.89 0.01
N ALA A 126 7.54 -6.96 1.32
CA ALA A 126 7.05 -5.95 2.22
C ALA A 126 8.12 -4.95 2.67
N VAL A 127 9.32 -4.95 2.07
CA VAL A 127 10.39 -4.01 2.40
C VAL A 127 10.22 -2.71 1.62
N ILE A 128 10.11 -1.58 2.34
CA ILE A 128 10.05 -0.25 1.77
C ILE A 128 11.22 0.56 2.32
N ASN A 129 12.23 0.79 1.48
CA ASN A 129 13.47 1.45 1.87
C ASN A 129 13.30 2.96 2.12
N GLU A 130 12.29 3.58 1.51
CA GLU A 130 12.01 5.00 1.69
C GLU A 130 10.98 5.23 2.80
N PRO A 131 11.18 6.23 3.68
CA PRO A 131 10.21 6.55 4.72
C PRO A 131 8.82 6.84 4.15
N LEU A 132 7.82 6.13 4.66
CA LEU A 132 6.42 6.35 4.30
C LEU A 132 5.85 7.46 5.17
N THR A 133 5.45 8.57 4.55
CA THR A 133 4.85 9.71 5.26
C THR A 133 3.44 10.00 4.81
N GLY A 134 2.59 10.49 5.71
CA GLY A 134 1.26 10.95 5.36
C GLY A 134 0.50 11.55 6.53
N THR A 135 -0.78 11.83 6.31
CA THR A 135 -1.67 12.39 7.34
C THR A 135 -2.99 11.64 7.33
N ALA A 136 -3.40 11.14 8.50
CA ALA A 136 -4.71 10.54 8.73
C ALA A 136 -5.64 11.55 9.42
N THR A 137 -6.85 11.71 8.90
CA THR A 137 -7.90 12.48 9.58
C THR A 137 -8.57 11.62 10.63
N ILE A 138 -8.72 12.13 11.85
CA ILE A 138 -9.41 11.48 12.97
C ILE A 138 -10.54 12.38 13.47
N THR A 139 -11.48 11.82 14.25
CA THR A 139 -12.50 12.65 14.89
C THR A 139 -11.83 13.69 15.81
N GLY A 140 -12.10 14.98 15.58
CA GLY A 140 -11.53 16.06 16.39
C GLY A 140 -10.09 16.47 16.01
N GLY A 141 -9.53 15.96 14.90
CA GLY A 141 -8.24 16.46 14.37
C GLY A 141 -7.54 15.55 13.37
N THR A 142 -6.20 15.48 13.44
CA THR A 142 -5.37 14.77 12.46
C THR A 142 -4.16 14.12 13.12
N CYS A 143 -3.61 13.09 12.48
CA CYS A 143 -2.34 12.46 12.81
C CYS A 143 -1.42 12.49 11.60
N ALA A 144 -0.32 13.25 11.67
CA ALA A 144 0.79 13.06 10.74
C ALA A 144 1.56 11.80 11.15
N TYR A 145 2.06 11.04 10.18
CA TYR A 145 2.85 9.85 10.44
C TYR A 145 4.08 9.78 9.54
N ARG A 146 5.12 9.12 10.06
CA ARG A 146 6.31 8.70 9.33
C ARG A 146 6.68 7.28 9.76
N ALA A 147 6.55 6.31 8.87
CA ALA A 147 6.96 4.92 9.08
C ALA A 147 8.29 4.65 8.37
N VAL A 148 9.22 4.00 9.08
CA VAL A 148 10.56 3.69 8.58
C VAL A 148 10.82 2.21 8.78
N PHE A 149 11.33 1.54 7.74
CA PHE A 149 11.77 0.15 7.82
C PHE A 149 12.89 -0.01 8.86
N GLU A 150 12.78 -1.02 9.71
CA GLU A 150 13.77 -1.34 10.75
C GLU A 150 14.51 -2.64 10.48
N GLY A 151 13.81 -3.65 9.95
CA GLY A 151 14.43 -4.93 9.68
C GLY A 151 13.43 -6.01 9.31
N GLU A 152 13.95 -7.20 9.08
CA GLU A 152 13.17 -8.42 8.88
C GLU A 152 13.47 -9.37 10.04
N SER A 153 12.41 -9.96 10.60
CA SER A 153 12.51 -10.90 11.72
C SER A 153 11.92 -12.25 11.32
N PRO A 154 12.63 -13.36 11.52
CA PRO A 154 12.08 -14.69 11.27
C PRO A 154 10.98 -15.00 12.28
N ILE A 155 9.89 -15.64 11.83
CA ILE A 155 8.81 -16.11 12.70
C ILE A 155 9.00 -17.60 12.95
N GLU A 156 9.06 -18.01 14.22
CA GLU A 156 9.26 -19.40 14.59
C GLU A 156 8.17 -20.31 13.96
N GLY A 157 8.61 -21.38 13.29
CA GLY A 157 7.72 -22.32 12.61
C GLY A 157 7.10 -21.82 11.30
N GLN A 158 7.46 -20.64 10.82
CA GLN A 158 7.01 -20.12 9.52
C GLN A 158 8.17 -20.09 8.50
N MET A 159 7.82 -20.19 7.20
CA MET A 159 8.78 -20.11 6.09
C MET A 159 8.93 -18.68 5.53
N PHE A 160 8.52 -17.68 6.31
CA PHE A 160 8.46 -16.28 5.92
C PHE A 160 8.75 -15.38 7.12
N ASN A 161 9.19 -14.16 6.82
CA ASN A 161 9.56 -13.18 7.85
C ASN A 161 8.37 -12.28 8.22
N SER A 162 8.45 -11.63 9.38
CA SER A 162 7.84 -10.32 9.57
C SER A 162 8.78 -9.23 9.08
N VAL A 163 8.22 -8.17 8.55
CA VAL A 163 8.94 -6.95 8.18
C VAL A 163 8.52 -5.86 9.15
N ASP A 164 9.50 -5.34 9.87
CA ASP A 164 9.31 -4.47 11.02
C ASP A 164 9.58 -3.01 10.62
N TYR A 165 8.76 -2.12 11.15
CA TYR A 165 8.76 -0.69 10.91
C TYR A 165 8.59 0.06 12.23
N ARG A 166 9.26 1.21 12.34
CA ARG A 166 8.96 2.21 13.38
C ARG A 166 8.07 3.29 12.79
N ALA A 167 6.84 3.38 13.27
CA ALA A 167 5.93 4.47 12.94
C ALA A 167 6.00 5.56 14.01
N MET A 168 6.43 6.75 13.62
CA MET A 168 6.36 7.97 14.44
C MET A 168 5.08 8.72 14.09
N LEU A 169 4.29 9.08 15.10
CA LEU A 169 3.02 9.79 14.91
C LEU A 169 2.99 11.11 15.67
N GLU A 170 2.46 12.14 15.03
CA GLU A 170 2.12 13.42 15.63
C GLU A 170 0.63 13.70 15.44
N CYS A 171 -0.15 13.43 16.48
CA CYS A 171 -1.60 13.63 16.48
C CYS A 171 -1.99 14.92 17.18
N ARG A 172 -2.80 15.74 16.51
CA ARG A 172 -3.53 16.86 17.12
C ARG A 172 -5.00 16.47 17.24
N ARG A 173 -5.56 16.54 18.44
CA ARG A 173 -6.97 16.22 18.70
C ARG A 173 -7.52 17.10 19.80
N ASP A 174 -8.64 17.77 19.52
CA ASP A 174 -9.37 18.59 20.50
C ASP A 174 -8.46 19.62 21.23
N GLY A 175 -7.54 20.23 20.48
CA GLY A 175 -6.56 21.21 21.00
C GLY A 175 -5.35 20.62 21.71
N LYS A 176 -5.27 19.29 21.89
CA LYS A 176 -4.13 18.58 22.48
C LYS A 176 -3.23 17.98 21.42
N SER A 177 -1.93 17.89 21.70
CA SER A 177 -0.94 17.26 20.83
C SER A 177 -0.38 16.00 21.50
N PHE A 178 -0.20 14.94 20.71
CA PHE A 178 0.33 13.65 21.11
C PHE A 178 1.42 13.28 20.11
N ALA A 179 2.64 13.04 20.60
CA ALA A 179 3.75 12.55 19.79
C ALA A 179 4.24 11.23 20.41
N PHE A 180 4.31 10.16 19.62
CA PHE A 180 4.66 8.84 20.11
C PHE A 180 5.18 7.95 18.98
N GLU A 181 5.85 6.88 19.39
CA GLU A 181 6.32 5.83 18.49
C GLU A 181 5.44 4.59 18.63
N MET A 182 5.21 3.92 17.52
CA MET A 182 4.38 2.74 17.42
C MET A 182 5.15 1.71 16.59
N PRO A 183 5.69 0.65 17.22
CA PRO A 183 6.18 -0.50 16.49
C PRO A 183 5.07 -1.03 15.58
N LEU A 184 5.42 -1.24 14.32
CA LEU A 184 4.54 -1.74 13.28
C LEU A 184 5.23 -2.93 12.64
N PHE A 185 4.49 -3.99 12.34
CA PHE A 185 5.01 -5.07 11.50
C PHE A 185 4.01 -5.49 10.44
N ILE A 186 4.50 -6.16 9.40
CA ILE A 186 3.68 -6.87 8.40
C ILE A 186 4.28 -8.24 8.09
N THR A 187 3.45 -9.28 7.93
CA THR A 187 3.94 -10.61 7.56
C THR A 187 4.16 -10.75 6.05
N GLU A 188 5.32 -11.27 5.62
CA GLU A 188 5.56 -11.57 4.20
C GLU A 188 4.60 -12.64 3.66
N GLY A 189 4.34 -13.68 4.47
CA GLY A 189 3.38 -14.73 4.15
C GLY A 189 2.00 -14.48 4.74
N PRO A 190 1.01 -15.32 4.40
CA PRO A 190 -0.34 -15.18 4.90
C PRO A 190 -0.43 -15.53 6.39
N TYR A 191 -1.27 -14.81 7.14
CA TYR A 191 -1.38 -14.96 8.60
C TYR A 191 -1.78 -16.38 9.06
N ASN A 192 -2.39 -17.17 8.17
CA ASN A 192 -2.84 -18.53 8.44
C ASN A 192 -2.03 -19.60 7.68
N GLY A 193 -0.90 -19.23 7.05
CA GLY A 193 -0.07 -20.13 6.24
C GLY A 193 -0.78 -20.71 5.02
N GLY A 194 -1.91 -20.12 4.61
CA GLY A 194 -2.73 -20.61 3.50
C GLY A 194 -2.25 -20.18 2.12
N VAL A 195 -3.07 -20.46 1.10
CA VAL A 195 -2.78 -20.13 -0.30
C VAL A 195 -3.31 -18.75 -0.73
N LYS A 196 -4.07 -18.07 0.15
CA LYS A 196 -4.63 -16.75 -0.12
C LYS A 196 -3.67 -15.69 0.39
N SER A 197 -3.41 -14.65 -0.40
CA SER A 197 -2.49 -13.57 -0.04
C SER A 197 -3.11 -12.60 0.98
N VAL A 198 -3.34 -13.06 2.21
CA VAL A 198 -3.89 -12.26 3.32
C VAL A 198 -2.85 -12.14 4.43
N HIS A 199 -2.28 -10.95 4.60
CA HIS A 199 -1.13 -10.67 5.46
C HIS A 199 -1.56 -9.91 6.71
N GLN A 200 -0.95 -10.21 7.85
CA GLN A 200 -1.24 -9.48 9.09
C GLN A 200 -0.40 -8.22 9.17
N ILE A 201 -1.03 -7.12 9.57
CA ILE A 201 -0.35 -5.88 9.97
C ILE A 201 -0.69 -5.64 11.43
N GLY A 202 0.32 -5.58 12.29
CA GLY A 202 0.17 -5.28 13.71
C GLY A 202 0.81 -3.94 14.07
N MET A 203 0.22 -3.24 15.03
CA MET A 203 0.72 -1.97 15.54
C MET A 203 0.52 -1.86 17.04
N ASP A 204 1.55 -1.43 17.75
CA ASP A 204 1.61 -1.48 19.20
C ASP A 204 1.84 -0.09 19.82
N VAL A 205 0.99 0.32 20.77
CA VAL A 205 1.14 1.58 21.53
C VAL A 205 1.71 1.27 22.91
N LEU A 206 3.03 1.39 23.05
CA LEU A 206 3.82 0.92 24.20
C LEU A 206 3.43 1.60 25.52
N GLU A 207 3.03 2.87 25.49
CA GLU A 207 2.70 3.64 26.71
C GLU A 207 1.40 3.19 27.37
N LEU A 208 0.59 2.37 26.70
CA LEU A 208 -0.64 1.79 27.26
C LEU A 208 -0.46 0.35 27.74
N ALA A 209 0.72 0.01 28.27
CA ALA A 209 0.93 -1.24 28.97
C ALA A 209 0.12 -1.27 30.28
N GLN A 210 -0.76 -2.26 30.43
CA GLN A 210 -1.48 -2.50 31.68
C GLN A 210 -0.66 -3.41 32.62
N GLU A 211 -1.13 -3.60 33.86
CA GLU A 211 -0.48 -4.31 35.00
C GLU A 211 -0.08 -5.79 34.75
N TYR A 212 -0.20 -6.29 33.51
CA TYR A 212 0.23 -7.62 33.07
C TYR A 212 1.06 -7.60 31.77
N GLU A 213 1.79 -6.51 31.51
CA GLU A 213 2.74 -6.35 30.38
C GLU A 213 2.13 -6.52 28.97
N ARG A 214 0.83 -6.28 28.81
CA ARG A 214 0.21 -6.28 27.48
C ARG A 214 0.10 -4.86 26.96
N VAL A 215 0.93 -4.58 25.97
CA VAL A 215 0.85 -3.39 25.13
C VAL A 215 -0.53 -3.33 24.44
N PHE A 216 -1.02 -2.12 24.16
CA PHE A 216 -2.21 -1.99 23.34
C PHE A 216 -1.87 -2.24 21.86
N SER A 217 -2.45 -3.28 21.28
CA SER A 217 -2.20 -3.71 19.90
C SER A 217 -3.44 -3.51 19.04
N THR A 218 -3.25 -3.00 17.84
CA THR A 218 -4.26 -2.97 16.77
C THR A 218 -3.83 -3.91 15.65
N ASN A 219 -4.65 -4.91 15.34
CA ASN A 219 -4.39 -5.90 14.29
C ASN A 219 -5.28 -5.65 13.08
N LEU A 220 -4.67 -5.66 11.90
CA LEU A 220 -5.32 -5.51 10.62
C LEU A 220 -4.90 -6.63 9.67
N LEU A 221 -5.70 -6.82 8.62
CA LEU A 221 -5.44 -7.81 7.59
C LEU A 221 -5.42 -7.14 6.22
N TYR A 222 -4.31 -7.31 5.51
CA TYR A 222 -4.09 -6.86 4.14
C TYR A 222 -4.36 -8.01 3.16
N ASP A 223 -5.46 -7.92 2.41
CA ASP A 223 -5.78 -8.83 1.30
C ASP A 223 -5.15 -8.26 0.02
N ALA A 224 -3.98 -8.77 -0.35
CA ALA A 224 -3.21 -8.27 -1.49
C ALA A 224 -3.89 -8.60 -2.83
N GLU A 225 -4.70 -9.66 -2.89
CA GLU A 225 -5.47 -10.03 -4.08
C GLU A 225 -6.66 -9.08 -4.30
N LYS A 226 -7.37 -8.70 -3.23
CA LYS A 226 -8.46 -7.71 -3.31
C LYS A 226 -7.97 -6.27 -3.32
N GLY A 227 -6.74 -6.04 -2.88
CA GLY A 227 -6.18 -4.71 -2.71
C GLY A 227 -6.91 -3.92 -1.63
N GLU A 228 -7.06 -4.50 -0.44
CA GLU A 228 -7.81 -3.91 0.68
C GLU A 228 -7.14 -4.23 2.02
N VAL A 229 -7.15 -3.26 2.95
CA VAL A 229 -6.83 -3.48 4.37
C VAL A 229 -8.11 -3.38 5.18
N ARG A 230 -8.31 -4.30 6.12
CA ARG A 230 -9.41 -4.28 7.07
C ARG A 230 -8.91 -4.31 8.50
N LEU A 231 -9.58 -3.57 9.37
CA LEU A 231 -9.42 -3.73 10.81
C LEU A 231 -9.93 -5.11 11.23
N ASP A 232 -9.14 -5.83 12.01
CA ASP A 232 -9.47 -7.19 12.46
C ASP A 232 -9.83 -7.20 13.95
N THR A 233 -8.85 -6.90 14.81
CA THR A 233 -9.01 -6.94 16.28
C THR A 233 -8.18 -5.87 16.97
N VAL A 234 -8.47 -5.64 18.25
CA VAL A 234 -7.62 -4.87 19.17
C VAL A 234 -7.39 -5.68 20.45
N SER A 235 -6.30 -5.43 21.18
CA SER A 235 -6.05 -6.14 22.46
C SER A 235 -6.90 -5.65 23.63
N VAL A 236 -7.50 -4.45 23.50
CA VAL A 236 -8.34 -3.82 24.54
C VAL A 236 -9.60 -3.20 23.91
N ASP A 237 -10.74 -3.87 24.06
CA ASP A 237 -11.99 -3.50 23.38
C ASP A 237 -12.47 -2.06 23.68
N LYS A 238 -12.27 -1.56 24.92
CA LYS A 238 -12.67 -0.18 25.28
C LYS A 238 -11.96 0.89 24.45
N TYR A 239 -10.81 0.56 23.85
CA TYR A 239 -10.04 1.47 23.01
C TYR A 239 -10.50 1.48 21.56
N LEU A 240 -11.50 0.67 21.20
CA LEU A 240 -12.11 0.68 19.89
C LEU A 240 -13.44 1.45 19.90
N THR A 241 -13.64 2.30 18.89
CA THR A 241 -14.93 2.98 18.68
C THR A 241 -15.96 1.98 18.15
N ALA A 242 -17.12 1.86 18.80
CA ALA A 242 -18.22 1.01 18.36
C ALA A 242 -18.68 1.37 16.92
N GLY A 243 -18.91 0.37 16.07
CA GLY A 243 -19.37 0.59 14.69
C GLY A 243 -19.08 -0.56 13.73
N LYS A 244 -19.34 -0.34 12.43
CA LYS A 244 -19.09 -1.32 11.35
C LYS A 244 -17.59 -1.58 11.17
N VAL A 245 -17.28 -2.78 10.69
CA VAL A 245 -15.94 -3.18 10.17
C VAL A 245 -15.42 -2.07 9.26
N ARG A 246 -14.20 -1.62 9.53
CA ARG A 246 -13.56 -0.56 8.75
C ARG A 246 -12.57 -1.18 7.79
N SER A 247 -12.66 -0.79 6.51
CA SER A 247 -11.71 -1.19 5.49
C SER A 247 -11.34 -0.01 4.59
N MET A 248 -10.19 -0.13 3.94
CA MET A 248 -9.65 0.87 3.02
C MET A 248 -8.98 0.19 1.82
N PRO A 249 -9.08 0.76 0.61
CA PRO A 249 -8.38 0.25 -0.55
C PRO A 249 -6.87 0.43 -0.41
N ALA A 250 -6.11 -0.60 -0.79
CA ALA A 250 -4.66 -0.64 -0.75
C ALA A 250 -4.11 -1.62 -1.79
N ARG A 251 -3.60 -1.12 -2.92
CA ARG A 251 -3.13 -1.97 -4.04
C ARG A 251 -1.66 -2.37 -3.94
N THR A 252 -0.90 -1.71 -3.08
CA THR A 252 0.53 -1.93 -2.85
C THR A 252 0.81 -2.02 -1.36
N VAL A 253 1.95 -2.60 -0.98
CA VAL A 253 2.40 -2.64 0.42
C VAL A 253 2.45 -1.23 1.03
N SER A 254 3.00 -0.23 0.32
CA SER A 254 3.05 1.15 0.82
C SER A 254 1.66 1.71 1.11
N SER A 255 0.69 1.48 0.20
CA SER A 255 -0.69 1.90 0.45
C SER A 255 -1.37 1.07 1.55
N ALA A 256 -0.96 -0.18 1.77
CA ALA A 256 -1.48 -1.04 2.82
C ALA A 256 -1.02 -0.57 4.20
N LEU A 257 0.27 -0.24 4.37
CA LEU A 257 0.79 0.33 5.61
C LEU A 257 0.15 1.71 5.91
N ALA A 258 0.02 2.57 4.90
CA ALA A 258 -0.65 3.86 5.04
C ALA A 258 -2.13 3.71 5.45
N ALA A 259 -2.85 2.80 4.81
CA ALA A 259 -4.24 2.46 5.14
C ALA A 259 -4.35 1.87 6.55
N ALA A 260 -3.41 1.01 6.95
CA ALA A 260 -3.40 0.40 8.27
C ALA A 260 -3.22 1.42 9.39
N ILE A 261 -2.22 2.30 9.27
CA ILE A 261 -1.99 3.40 10.22
C ILE A 261 -3.25 4.27 10.30
N THR A 262 -3.82 4.64 9.15
CA THR A 262 -5.04 5.47 9.07
C THR A 262 -6.23 4.81 9.76
N LEU A 263 -6.50 3.54 9.43
CA LEU A 263 -7.59 2.76 10.02
C LEU A 263 -7.44 2.65 11.53
N ALA A 264 -6.24 2.39 12.03
CA ALA A 264 -5.98 2.25 13.45
C ALA A 264 -6.27 3.55 14.21
N VAL A 265 -5.63 4.67 13.85
CA VAL A 265 -5.83 5.94 14.56
C VAL A 265 -7.28 6.45 14.47
N GLN A 266 -7.96 6.18 13.35
CA GLN A 266 -9.38 6.50 13.21
C GLN A 266 -10.25 5.64 14.12
N SER A 267 -9.86 4.39 14.38
CA SER A 267 -10.64 3.42 15.14
C SER A 267 -10.58 3.69 16.65
N TRP A 268 -9.53 4.35 17.13
CA TRP A 268 -9.31 4.55 18.56
C TRP A 268 -10.36 5.45 19.21
N SER A 269 -10.93 4.95 20.30
CA SER A 269 -12.04 5.56 21.03
C SER A 269 -11.60 6.79 21.85
N PRO A 270 -12.54 7.63 22.32
CA PRO A 270 -12.22 8.68 23.29
C PRO A 270 -11.55 8.16 24.57
N ALA A 271 -11.85 6.91 24.99
CA ALA A 271 -11.23 6.30 26.16
C ALA A 271 -9.74 6.02 25.94
N PHE A 272 -9.35 5.61 24.72
CA PHE A 272 -7.94 5.48 24.35
C PHE A 272 -7.21 6.81 24.54
N TRP A 273 -7.69 7.90 23.93
CA TRP A 273 -7.03 9.20 23.98
C TRP A 273 -6.96 9.76 25.40
N SER A 274 -7.98 9.51 26.22
CA SER A 274 -8.01 9.91 27.62
C SER A 274 -6.97 9.19 28.47
N ASP A 275 -6.88 7.86 28.34
CA ASP A 275 -5.91 7.05 29.10
C ASP A 275 -4.48 7.29 28.60
N PHE A 276 -4.30 7.43 27.28
CA PHE A 276 -3.01 7.76 26.67
C PHE A 276 -2.46 9.10 27.16
N ALA A 277 -3.32 10.12 27.25
CA ALA A 277 -2.95 11.42 27.83
C ALA A 277 -2.52 11.34 29.30
N LYS A 278 -2.98 10.33 30.06
CA LYS A 278 -2.53 10.10 31.45
C LYS A 278 -1.18 9.39 31.45
N ALA A 279 -1.02 8.35 30.62
CA ALA A 279 0.21 7.60 30.50
C ALA A 279 1.42 8.49 30.16
N LEU A 280 1.27 9.37 29.15
CA LEU A 280 2.32 10.32 28.76
C LEU A 280 2.71 11.34 29.85
N ARG A 281 1.84 11.57 30.85
CA ARG A 281 2.14 12.45 31.99
C ARG A 281 2.83 11.71 33.13
N GLY A 282 2.63 10.39 33.23
CA GLY A 282 3.19 9.55 34.30
C GLY A 282 4.60 9.03 33.98
N SER A 283 5.01 8.99 32.71
CA SER A 283 6.34 8.51 32.29
C SER A 283 7.46 9.54 32.44
N GLY A 284 7.15 10.77 32.88
CA GLY A 284 8.13 11.85 33.11
C GLY A 284 8.60 12.01 34.56
N GLY A 285 8.60 10.92 35.34
CA GLY A 285 9.06 10.90 36.74
C GLY A 285 10.55 10.58 36.89
#